data_AF-A0A7C7ZTU5-F1
#
_entry.id   AF-A0A7C7ZTU5-F1
#
_cell.length_a   1.000
_cell.length_b   1.000
_cell.length_c   1.000
_cell.angle_alpha   90.00
_cell.angle_beta   90.00
_cell.angle_gamma   90.00
#
_symmetry.space_group_name_H-M   'P 1'
#
loop_
_entity.id
_entity.type
_entity.pdbx_description
1 polymer ?
#
loop_
_entity_poly.entity_id
_entity_poly.type
_entity_poly.pdbx_seq_one_letter_code
_entity_poly.pdbx_strand_id
1 'polypeptide(L)' 'RQVTEACKKYGGFYLGSIGGPAARLGKECITEVKVLEYPELGMEAVFEITVKDFPAFILIDDKGNDFFEKLL' A
#
# COMPACT_ATOMS: atom_id res chain seq x y z
N ARG A 1 6.17 -14.52 -7.52
CA ARG A 1 7.50 -13.90 -7.25
C ARG A 1 7.83 -12.69 -8.12
N GLN A 2 7.04 -12.34 -9.16
CA GLN A 2 7.37 -11.19 -10.02
C GLN A 2 7.55 -9.86 -9.25
N VAL A 3 6.71 -9.61 -8.23
CA VAL A 3 6.81 -8.39 -7.39
C VAL A 3 8.09 -8.38 -6.55
N THR A 4 8.45 -9.52 -5.94
CA THR A 4 9.70 -9.69 -5.17
C THR A 4 10.93 -9.41 -6.02
N GLU A 5 10.98 -9.97 -7.24
CA GLU A 5 12.09 -9.74 -8.18
C GLU A 5 12.13 -8.29 -8.67
N ALA A 6 10.97 -7.66 -8.88
CA ALA A 6 10.91 -6.25 -9.27
C ALA A 6 11.43 -5.33 -8.16
N CYS A 7 11.03 -5.56 -6.90
CA CYS A 7 11.54 -4.81 -5.75
C CYS A 7 13.07 -4.92 -5.64
N LYS A 8 13.60 -6.14 -5.77
CA LYS A 8 15.05 -6.38 -5.79
C LYS A 8 15.77 -5.68 -6.95
N LYS A 9 15.18 -5.70 -8.15
CA LYS A 9 15.81 -5.15 -9.36
C LYS A 9 15.81 -3.62 -9.37
N TYR A 10 14.76 -2.98 -8.88
CA TYR A 10 14.54 -1.54 -9.01
C TYR A 10 14.63 -0.77 -7.69
N GLY A 11 14.98 -1.42 -6.58
CA GLY A 11 15.07 -0.78 -5.26
C GLY A 11 13.71 -0.45 -4.63
N GLY A 12 12.68 -1.27 -4.92
CA GLY A 12 11.31 -1.07 -4.45
C GLY A 12 11.01 -1.77 -3.13
N PHE A 13 9.90 -1.39 -2.49
CA PHE A 13 9.38 -2.00 -1.27
C PHE A 13 7.88 -2.24 -1.41
N TYR A 14 7.39 -3.33 -0.81
CA TYR A 14 5.95 -3.58 -0.67
C TYR A 14 5.55 -3.46 0.79
N LEU A 15 4.68 -2.50 1.09
CA LEU A 15 4.16 -2.26 2.43
C LEU A 15 2.77 -2.86 2.57
N GLY A 16 2.61 -3.76 3.54
CA GLY A 16 1.34 -4.39 3.88
C GLY A 16 0.61 -3.61 4.97
N SER A 17 -0.58 -3.09 4.66
CA SER A 17 -1.52 -2.58 5.66
C SER A 17 -2.35 -3.72 6.26
N ILE A 18 -2.99 -3.46 7.40
CA ILE A 18 -3.90 -4.41 8.04
C ILE A 18 -5.23 -4.39 7.28
N GLY A 19 -5.66 -5.55 6.76
CA GLY A 19 -6.97 -5.71 6.14
C GLY A 19 -8.10 -5.76 7.19
N GLY A 20 -9.20 -5.06 6.93
CA GLY A 20 -10.40 -5.08 7.79
C GLY A 20 -10.77 -3.75 8.48
N PRO A 21 -9.87 -3.03 9.17
CA PRO A 21 -10.22 -1.87 10.01
C PRO A 21 -10.41 -0.56 9.22
N ALA A 22 -11.09 -0.60 8.07
CA ALA A 22 -11.22 0.53 7.15
C ALA A 22 -11.84 1.79 7.81
N ALA A 23 -12.86 1.62 8.65
CA ALA A 23 -13.49 2.74 9.36
C ALA A 23 -12.53 3.47 10.31
N ARG A 24 -11.63 2.73 10.98
CA ARG A 24 -10.63 3.34 11.86
C ARG A 24 -9.52 4.00 11.07
N LEU A 25 -9.01 3.35 10.02
CA LEU A 25 -8.01 3.96 9.13
C LEU A 25 -8.53 5.25 8.49
N GLY A 26 -9.77 5.25 7.99
CA GLY A 26 -10.38 6.43 7.39
C GLY A 26 -10.60 7.58 8.38
N LYS A 27 -10.91 7.27 9.65
CA LYS A 27 -11.12 8.29 10.68
C LYS A 27 -9.82 8.81 11.30
N GLU A 28 -8.87 7.92 11.56
CA GLU A 28 -7.69 8.19 12.38
C GLU A 28 -6.44 8.50 11.54
N CYS A 29 -6.34 7.95 10.32
CA CYS A 29 -5.11 8.01 9.53
C CYS A 29 -5.22 8.82 8.24
N ILE A 30 -6.41 8.92 7.63
CA ILE A 30 -6.60 9.68 6.37
C ILE A 30 -7.00 11.11 6.71
N THR A 31 -6.17 12.08 6.34
CA THR A 31 -6.38 13.50 6.68
C THR A 31 -6.91 14.32 5.51
N GLU A 32 -6.70 13.87 4.26
CA GLU A 32 -7.20 14.53 3.05
C GLU A 32 -7.39 13.50 1.93
N VAL A 33 -8.40 13.72 1.08
CA VAL A 33 -8.69 12.90 -0.11
C VAL A 33 -9.07 13.81 -1.27
N LYS A 34 -8.38 13.65 -2.40
CA LYS A 34 -8.64 14.40 -3.64
C LYS A 34 -8.60 13.46 -4.85
N VAL A 35 -9.58 13.59 -5.74
CA VAL A 35 -9.55 12.90 -7.04
C VAL A 35 -8.50 13.59 -7.92
N LEU A 36 -7.52 12.83 -8.40
CA LEU A 36 -6.43 13.31 -9.24
C LEU A 36 -6.72 13.08 -10.72
N GLU A 37 -7.13 11.87 -11.10
CA GLU A 37 -7.43 11.48 -12.49
C GLU A 37 -8.59 10.48 -12.57
N TYR A 38 -9.25 10.43 -13.73
CA TYR A 38 -10.33 9.49 -14.08
C TYR A 38 -11.55 9.50 -13.14
N PRO A 39 -12.19 10.66 -12.89
CA PRO A 39 -13.35 10.76 -12.00
C PRO A 39 -14.55 9.90 -12.42
N GLU A 40 -14.67 9.58 -13.71
CA GLU A 40 -15.70 8.71 -14.27
C GLU A 40 -15.63 7.26 -13.74
N LEU A 41 -14.49 6.82 -13.21
CA LEU A 41 -14.30 5.49 -12.62
C LEU A 41 -14.83 5.40 -11.18
N GLY A 42 -15.37 6.48 -10.62
CA GLY A 42 -15.96 6.49 -9.28
C GLY A 42 -14.95 6.11 -8.19
N MET A 43 -15.19 5.02 -7.47
CA MET A 43 -14.31 4.58 -6.39
C MET A 43 -12.97 4.00 -6.87
N GLU A 44 -12.83 3.71 -8.18
CA GLU A 44 -11.60 3.22 -8.81
C GLU A 44 -10.74 4.34 -9.43
N ALA A 45 -11.14 5.61 -9.28
CA ALA A 45 -10.36 6.76 -9.74
C ALA A 45 -8.96 6.83 -9.07
N VAL A 46 -8.06 7.63 -9.64
CA VAL A 46 -6.76 7.89 -8.99
C VAL A 46 -6.97 8.95 -7.92
N PHE A 47 -6.59 8.64 -6.68
CA PHE A 47 -6.70 9.56 -5.55
C PHE A 47 -5.33 10.00 -5.04
N GLU A 48 -5.19 11.29 -4.81
CA GLU A 48 -4.14 11.85 -3.97
C GLU A 48 -4.69 11.89 -2.53
N ILE A 49 -4.04 11.15 -1.62
CA ILE A 49 -4.43 11.09 -0.21
C ILE A 49 -3.27 11.53 0.69
N THR A 50 -3.60 12.30 1.72
CA THR A 50 -2.64 12.65 2.78
C THR A 50 -2.92 11.76 3.98
N VAL A 51 -1.88 11.10 4.50
CA VAL A 51 -1.99 10.18 5.64
C VAL A 51 -1.06 10.57 6.78
N LYS A 52 -1.49 10.25 8.00
CA LYS A 52 -0.71 10.40 9.24
C LYS A 52 -0.82 9.13 10.06
N ASP A 53 0.28 8.68 10.66
CA ASP A 53 0.32 7.52 11.56
C ASP A 53 -0.29 6.23 10.94
N PHE A 54 -0.15 6.05 9.62
CA PHE A 54 -0.73 4.91 8.90
C PHE A 54 0.11 3.64 9.11
N PRO A 55 -0.44 2.59 9.75
CA PRO A 55 0.34 1.41 10.09
C PRO A 55 0.58 0.52 8.88
N ALA A 56 1.82 0.05 8.72
CA ALA A 56 2.19 -0.93 7.71
C ALA A 56 3.42 -1.76 8.14
N PHE A 57 3.61 -2.91 7.50
CA PHE A 57 4.79 -3.74 7.61
C PHE A 57 5.54 -3.78 6.27
N ILE A 58 6.87 -3.87 6.31
CA ILE A 58 7.65 -4.24 5.13
C ILE A 58 7.39 -5.73 4.87
N LEU A 59 6.65 -6.04 3.81
CA LEU A 59 6.40 -7.41 3.38
C LEU A 59 7.44 -7.89 2.38
N ILE A 60 7.85 -7.01 1.46
CA ILE A 60 8.93 -7.27 0.52
C ILE A 60 9.93 -6.12 0.61
N ASP A 61 11.22 -6.45 0.70
CA ASP A 61 12.31 -5.49 0.67
C ASP A 61 13.00 -5.40 -0.70
N ASP A 62 13.90 -4.44 -0.83
CA ASP A 62 14.73 -4.18 -1.99
C ASP A 62 15.86 -5.21 -2.21
N LYS A 63 15.90 -6.29 -1.44
CA LYS A 63 16.93 -7.34 -1.51
C LYS A 63 16.37 -8.67 -2.02
N GLY A 64 15.06 -8.74 -2.20
CA GLY A 64 14.33 -9.92 -2.63
C GLY A 64 13.85 -10.81 -1.48
N ASN A 65 13.78 -10.28 -0.26
CA ASN A 65 13.16 -10.98 0.85
C ASN A 65 11.65 -10.78 0.80
N ASP A 66 10.89 -11.84 1.09
CA ASP A 66 9.43 -11.84 1.16
C ASP A 66 8.97 -12.49 2.47
N PHE A 67 8.20 -11.74 3.27
CA PHE A 67 7.70 -12.16 4.58
C PHE A 67 6.90 -13.47 4.52
N PHE A 68 6.14 -13.70 3.45
CA PHE A 68 5.25 -14.85 3.35
C PHE A 68 5.88 -16.09 2.70
N GLU A 69 7.10 -16.00 2.15
CA GLU A 69 7.72 -17.07 1.35
C GLU A 69 7.83 -18.43 2.09
N LYS A 70 7.93 -18.42 3.41
CA LYS A 70 8.04 -19.64 4.24
C LYS A 70 6.71 -20.07 4.88
N LEU A 71 5.64 -19.32 4.64
CA LEU A 71 4.33 -19.52 5.27
C LEU A 71 3.26 -19.94 4.24
N LEU A 72 3.43 -19.55 2.98
CA LEU A 72 2.52 -19.77 1.85
C LEU A 72 3.27 -20.39 0.67
#